data_AF-A0A3A4SDI4-F1
#
_entry.id   AF-A0A3A4SDI4-F1
#
_cell.length_a   1.000
_cell.length_b   1.000
_cell.length_c   1.000
_cell.angle_alpha   90.00
_cell.angle_beta   90.00
_cell.angle_gamma   90.00
#
_symmetry.space_group_name_H-M   'P 1'
#
loop_
_entity.id
_entity.type
_entity.pdbx_description
1 polymer ?
#
loop_
_entity_poly.entity_id
_entity_poly.type
_entity_poly.pdbx_seq_one_letter_code
_entity_poly.pdbx_strand_id
1 'polypeptide(L)'
;MIKSLKKDSWVFVAVQDPGGNEHFLGLYDQESDVSFIPIFKNKEDAQSCLVHLPTQKGAKYEVQAIIFEDLAKDALNNNFVIFLLDGEGKILEKDLPYH
;
A
#
# COMPACT_ATOMS: atom_id res chain seq x y z
N MET A 1 -8.06 12.15 -2.90
CA MET A 1 -8.45 11.10 -1.93
C MET A 1 -9.04 9.93 -2.71
N ILE A 2 -8.79 8.69 -2.27
CA ILE A 2 -9.47 7.49 -2.82
C ILE A 2 -10.97 7.61 -2.54
N LYS A 3 -11.80 7.74 -3.58
CA LYS A 3 -13.21 8.08 -3.43
C LYS A 3 -14.02 6.91 -2.86
N SER A 4 -13.59 5.67 -3.10
CA SER A 4 -14.31 4.50 -2.62
C SER A 4 -14.04 4.12 -1.16
N LEU A 5 -13.16 4.84 -0.46
CA LEU A 5 -12.78 4.56 0.93
C LEU A 5 -13.09 5.74 1.85
N LYS A 6 -13.53 5.44 3.08
CA LYS A 6 -13.66 6.41 4.16
C LYS A 6 -12.39 6.42 5.00
N LYS A 7 -12.17 7.49 5.78
CA LYS A 7 -11.03 7.64 6.68
C LYS A 7 -10.89 6.47 7.67
N ASP A 8 -12.01 6.07 8.25
CA ASP A 8 -12.20 4.95 9.17
C ASP A 8 -12.30 3.57 8.47
N SER A 9 -12.08 3.48 7.15
CA SER A 9 -12.11 2.19 6.45
C SER A 9 -10.88 1.36 6.76
N TRP A 10 -11.11 0.07 7.01
CA TRP A 10 -10.05 -0.92 7.08
C TRP A 10 -9.54 -1.22 5.69
N VAL A 11 -8.23 -1.11 5.52
CA VAL A 11 -7.52 -1.47 4.30
C VAL A 11 -6.42 -2.47 4.62
N PHE A 12 -6.03 -3.24 3.62
CA PHE A 12 -4.95 -4.21 3.74
C PHE A 12 -3.70 -3.65 3.07
N VAL A 13 -2.57 -3.79 3.75
CA VAL A 13 -1.25 -3.37 3.27
C VAL A 13 -0.25 -4.51 3.45
N ALA A 14 0.74 -4.55 2.56
CA ALA A 14 1.90 -5.40 2.74
C ALA A 14 2.91 -4.71 3.67
N VAL A 15 3.36 -5.43 4.68
CA VAL A 15 4.31 -4.98 5.68
C VAL A 15 5.56 -5.86 5.61
N GLN A 16 6.72 -5.22 5.58
CA GLN A 16 8.03 -5.86 5.60
C GLN A 16 8.55 -5.98 7.04
N ASP A 17 9.17 -7.13 7.34
CA ASP A 17 9.82 -7.48 8.60
C ASP A 17 8.96 -7.21 9.87
N PRO A 18 7.71 -7.74 9.91
CA PRO A 18 6.83 -7.61 11.07
C PRO A 18 7.47 -8.21 12.33
N GLY A 19 7.38 -7.47 13.44
CA GLY A 19 8.02 -7.83 14.72
C GLY A 19 9.52 -7.52 14.82
N GLY A 20 10.12 -6.98 13.76
CA GLY A 20 11.47 -6.42 13.73
C GLY A 20 11.46 -4.93 13.41
N ASN A 21 12.14 -4.54 12.34
CA ASN A 21 12.04 -3.19 11.76
C ASN A 21 10.83 -3.15 10.82
N GLU A 22 9.65 -2.99 11.39
CA GLU A 22 8.40 -3.01 10.64
C GLU A 22 8.28 -1.77 9.74
N HIS A 23 8.06 -2.00 8.45
CA HIS A 23 7.85 -0.93 7.46
C HIS A 23 6.78 -1.31 6.45
N PHE A 24 5.99 -0.33 6.01
CA PHE A 24 5.08 -0.53 4.88
C PHE A 24 5.88 -0.79 3.60
N LEU A 25 5.40 -1.73 2.78
CA LEU A 25 5.99 -1.99 1.47
C LEU A 25 5.65 -0.84 0.52
N GLY A 26 6.59 0.08 0.33
CA GLY A 26 6.52 1.10 -0.70
C GLY A 26 6.98 0.58 -2.06
N LEU A 27 6.27 0.98 -3.11
CA LEU A 27 6.62 0.73 -4.51
C LEU A 27 6.90 2.06 -5.22
N TYR A 28 7.54 1.98 -6.39
CA TYR A 28 7.83 3.13 -7.22
C TYR A 28 7.07 3.03 -8.53
N ASP A 29 6.24 4.03 -8.84
CA ASP A 29 5.55 4.15 -10.11
C ASP A 29 6.41 4.97 -11.07
N GLN A 30 7.00 4.30 -12.07
CA GLN A 30 7.86 4.96 -13.05
C GLN A 30 7.09 5.91 -13.98
N GLU A 31 5.79 5.68 -14.19
CA GLU A 31 4.96 6.52 -15.06
C GLU A 31 4.69 7.89 -14.44
N SER A 32 4.38 7.92 -13.14
CA SER A 32 4.02 9.14 -12.41
C SER A 32 5.20 9.74 -11.63
N ASP A 33 6.36 9.06 -11.60
CA ASP A 33 7.58 9.44 -10.87
C ASP A 33 7.34 9.63 -9.36
N VAL A 34 6.58 8.72 -8.75
CA VAL A 34 6.22 8.79 -7.32
C VAL A 34 6.40 7.47 -6.61
N SER A 35 6.77 7.56 -5.35
CA SER A 35 6.74 6.44 -4.41
C SER A 35 5.35 6.31 -3.82
N PHE A 36 4.76 5.11 -3.88
CA PHE A 36 3.40 4.86 -3.41
C PHE A 36 3.32 3.62 -2.52
N ILE A 37 2.34 3.60 -1.63
CA ILE A 37 1.99 2.42 -0.83
C ILE A 37 0.76 1.77 -1.47
N PRO A 38 0.85 0.50 -1.91
CA PRO A 38 -0.28 -0.25 -2.42
C PRO A 38 -1.22 -0.66 -1.28
N ILE A 39 -2.50 -0.30 -1.39
CA ILE A 39 -3.56 -0.72 -0.49
C ILE A 39 -4.57 -1.60 -1.21
N PHE A 40 -5.25 -2.44 -0.44
CA PHE A 40 -6.26 -3.37 -0.95
C PHE A 40 -7.52 -3.34 -0.08
N LYS A 41 -8.68 -3.62 -0.69
CA LYS A 41 -9.97 -3.67 0.02
C LYS A 41 -10.16 -4.94 0.84
N ASN A 42 -9.50 -6.03 0.45
CA ASN A 42 -9.59 -7.32 1.12
C ASN A 42 -8.20 -7.96 1.18
N LYS A 43 -8.07 -8.95 2.08
CA LYS A 43 -6.81 -9.64 2.35
C LYS A 43 -6.37 -10.53 1.19
N GLU A 44 -7.33 -11.14 0.49
CA GLU A 44 -7.08 -12.09 -0.61
C GLU A 44 -6.38 -11.39 -1.78
N ASP A 45 -6.88 -10.21 -2.18
CA ASP A 45 -6.26 -9.37 -3.21
C ASP A 45 -4.84 -8.97 -2.80
N ALA A 46 -4.64 -8.53 -1.55
CA ALA A 46 -3.32 -8.16 -1.06
C ALA A 46 -2.33 -9.34 -1.09
N GLN A 47 -2.76 -10.53 -0.68
CA GLN A 47 -1.92 -11.74 -0.70
C GLN A 47 -1.60 -12.20 -2.13
N SER A 48 -2.59 -12.15 -3.03
CA SER A 48 -2.40 -12.45 -4.44
C SER A 48 -1.42 -11.47 -5.08
N CYS A 49 -1.57 -10.17 -4.81
CA CYS A 49 -0.67 -9.17 -5.37
C CYS A 49 0.75 -9.33 -4.80
N LEU A 50 0.90 -9.64 -3.51
CA LEU A 50 2.20 -9.75 -2.84
C LEU A 50 3.15 -10.76 -3.51
N VAL A 51 2.63 -11.86 -4.08
CA VAL A 51 3.49 -12.83 -4.78
C VAL A 51 4.08 -12.30 -6.09
N HIS A 52 3.50 -11.22 -6.64
CA HIS A 52 3.95 -10.55 -7.85
C HIS A 52 4.78 -9.29 -7.56
N LEU A 53 4.83 -8.82 -6.32
CA LEU A 53 5.56 -7.62 -5.96
C LEU A 53 7.07 -7.86 -5.89
N PRO A 54 7.90 -6.83 -6.16
CA PRO A 54 9.35 -6.91 -6.03
C PRO A 54 9.73 -7.02 -4.54
N THR A 55 9.76 -8.24 -4.04
CA THR A 55 10.14 -8.57 -2.66
C THR A 55 11.65 -8.74 -2.54
N GLN A 56 12.20 -8.28 -1.41
CA GLN A 56 13.61 -8.48 -1.10
C GLN A 56 13.84 -9.90 -0.60
N LYS A 57 14.84 -10.58 -1.19
CA LYS A 57 15.19 -11.94 -0.81
C LYS A 57 15.69 -11.97 0.64
N GLY A 58 14.98 -12.68 1.50
CA GLY A 58 15.32 -12.84 2.92
C GLY A 58 14.53 -11.94 3.88
N ALA A 59 13.76 -10.98 3.35
CA ALA A 59 12.81 -10.21 4.14
C ALA A 59 11.48 -10.97 4.29
N LYS A 60 10.82 -10.80 5.43
CA LYS A 60 9.48 -11.33 5.65
C LYS A 60 8.44 -10.31 5.19
N TYR A 61 7.39 -10.78 4.53
CA TYR A 61 6.27 -9.94 4.13
C TYR A 61 4.97 -10.53 4.64
N GLU A 62 4.16 -9.69 5.29
CA GLU A 62 2.85 -10.08 5.78
C GLU A 62 1.80 -9.03 5.41
N VAL A 63 0.59 -9.50 5.12
CA VAL A 63 -0.55 -8.62 4.88
C VAL A 63 -1.19 -8.28 6.22
N GLN A 64 -1.22 -7.00 6.56
CA GLN A 64 -1.84 -6.49 7.78
C GLN A 64 -3.02 -5.57 7.45
N ALA A 65 -4.00 -5.52 8.35
CA ALA A 65 -5.13 -4.60 8.27
C ALA A 65 -4.81 -3.33 9.07
N ILE A 66 -5.03 -2.17 8.46
CA ILE A 66 -4.80 -0.85 9.08
C ILE A 66 -5.96 0.09 8.74
N ILE A 67 -6.20 1.08 9.58
CA ILE A 67 -7.14 2.17 9.29
C ILE A 67 -6.54 3.06 8.20
N PHE A 68 -7.31 3.31 7.14
CA PHE A 68 -6.88 4.10 5.99
C PHE A 68 -6.36 5.49 6.39
N GLU A 69 -7.00 6.16 7.35
CA GLU A 69 -6.53 7.46 7.84
C GLU A 69 -5.15 7.40 8.49
N ASP A 70 -4.86 6.37 9.28
CA ASP A 70 -3.56 6.23 9.94
C ASP A 70 -2.47 5.96 8.91
N LEU A 71 -2.76 5.10 7.93
CA LEU A 71 -1.87 4.88 6.80
C LEU A 71 -1.65 6.15 5.98
N ALA A 72 -2.70 6.92 5.70
CA ALA A 72 -2.60 8.16 4.92
C ALA A 72 -1.73 9.21 5.62
N LYS A 73 -1.80 9.30 6.95
CA LYS A 73 -0.92 10.17 7.73
C LYS A 73 0.53 9.70 7.65
N ASP A 74 0.78 8.39 7.79
CA ASP A 74 2.13 7.84 7.76
C ASP A 74 2.76 7.98 6.36
N ALA A 75 2.00 7.67 5.30
CA ALA A 75 2.42 7.85 3.91
C ALA A 75 2.82 9.31 3.63
N LEU A 76 1.97 10.26 4.04
CA LEU A 76 2.22 11.69 3.85
C LEU A 76 3.49 12.15 4.56
N ASN A 77 3.72 11.69 5.79
CA ASN A 77 4.92 12.04 6.57
C ASN A 77 6.21 11.52 5.94
N ASN A 78 6.13 10.46 5.13
CA ASN A 78 7.26 9.83 4.46
C ASN A 78 7.35 10.18 2.96
N ASN A 79 6.58 11.17 2.47
CA ASN A 79 6.51 11.55 1.05
C ASN A 79 6.03 10.42 0.11
N PHE A 80 5.21 9.51 0.62
CA PHE A 80 4.52 8.49 -0.18
C PHE A 80 3.08 8.91 -0.50
N VAL A 81 2.60 8.47 -1.66
CA VAL A 81 1.18 8.53 -2.03
C VAL A 81 0.53 7.17 -1.81
N ILE A 82 -0.81 7.09 -1.83
CA ILE A 82 -1.52 5.82 -1.65
C ILE A 82 -2.26 5.46 -2.92
N PHE A 83 -2.03 4.25 -3.43
CA PHE A 83 -2.75 3.70 -4.57
C PHE A 83 -3.56 2.48 -4.14
N LEU A 84 -4.83 2.45 -4.54
CA LEU A 84 -5.68 1.28 -4.39
C LEU A 84 -5.45 0.35 -5.56
N LEU A 85 -4.99 -0.86 -5.27
CA LEU A 85 -4.74 -1.92 -6.25
C LEU A 85 -5.75 -3.07 -6.09
N ASP A 86 -5.87 -3.89 -7.12
CA ASP A 86 -6.55 -5.19 -7.07
C ASP A 86 -5.55 -6.35 -6.89
N GLY A 87 -6.05 -7.60 -6.84
CA GLY A 87 -5.23 -8.79 -6.65
C GLY A 87 -4.23 -9.09 -7.77
N GLU A 88 -4.36 -8.46 -8.93
CA GLU A 88 -3.42 -8.56 -10.06
C GLU A 88 -2.38 -7.43 -10.08
N GLY A 89 -2.45 -6.49 -9.13
CA GLY A 89 -1.57 -5.33 -9.05
C GLY A 89 -1.97 -4.17 -9.97
N LYS A 90 -3.19 -4.20 -10.51
CA LYS A 90 -3.74 -3.12 -11.32
C LYS A 90 -4.24 -1.99 -10.42
N ILE A 91 -3.85 -0.77 -10.76
CA ILE A 91 -4.27 0.43 -10.03
C ILE A 91 -5.73 0.73 -10.35
N LEU A 92 -6.58 0.69 -9.32
CA LEU A 92 -8.00 1.03 -9.39
C LEU A 92 -8.24 2.51 -9.14
N GLU A 93 -7.56 3.08 -8.13
CA GLU A 93 -7.65 4.50 -7.78
C GLU A 93 -6.29 4.99 -7.28
N LYS A 94 -5.92 6.24 -7.63
CA LYS A 94 -4.70 6.90 -7.19
C LYS A 94 -5.03 8.09 -6.28
N ASP A 95 -4.33 8.23 -5.16
CA ASP A 95 -4.37 9.45 -4.34
C ASP A 95 -3.13 10.31 -4.56
N LEU A 96 -3.06 10.95 -5.74
CA LEU A 96 -1.99 11.87 -6.08
C LEU A 96 -2.32 13.29 -5.56
N PRO A 97 -1.40 13.97 -4.85
CA PRO A 97 -1.53 15.40 -4.64
C PRO A 97 -1.41 16.10 -5.99
N TYR A 98 -2.45 16.81 -6.42
CA TYR A 98 -2.38 17.68 -7.59
C TYR A 98 -1.38 18.81 -7.28
N HIS A 99 -0.32 18.93 -8.11
CA HIS A 99 0.60 20.05 -8.08
C HIS A 99 0.01 21.24 -8.87
#